data_AF-A0A367ZJU7-F1
#
_entry.id   AF-A0A367ZJU7-F1
#
_cell.length_a   1.000
_cell.length_b   1.000
_cell.length_c   1.000
_cell.angle_alpha   90.00
_cell.angle_beta   90.00
_cell.angle_gamma   90.00
#
_symmetry.space_group_name_H-M   'P 1'
#
loop_
_entity.id
_entity.type
_entity.pdbx_description
1 polymer ?
#
loop_
_entity_poly.entity_id
_entity_poly.type
_entity_poly.pdbx_seq_one_letter_code
_entity_poly.pdbx_strand_id
1 'polypeptide(L)'
;MSAAASHRTPDQSRAAAFWYKRVALCAFSARAIDRRGFTFVELLIAAGLLTLIIGIVGQWFYSQRQYQDRITRLNDIQENLRQATFNIAKELKTGRQVIWPRINADLSPRSDTVLVFKNFRGAIVAYYHRPARQEIRRCVIPNGPGSPVEDAAPLGKGIASLTFTIMGPDNKTVSLHLTAEGLHHLDAVRLVNE
;
A
#
# COMPACT_ATOMS: atom_id res chain seq x y z
N MET A 1 -11.06 29.78 -23.02
CA MET A 1 -11.40 28.59 -23.83
C MET A 1 -10.31 27.56 -23.66
N SER A 2 -10.53 26.52 -22.85
CA SER A 2 -9.84 25.23 -22.98
C SER A 2 -10.57 24.22 -22.10
N ALA A 3 -11.22 23.25 -22.73
CA ALA A 3 -12.08 22.27 -22.09
C ALA A 3 -11.24 21.10 -21.57
N ALA A 4 -11.38 20.80 -20.28
CA ALA A 4 -10.77 19.65 -19.64
C ALA A 4 -11.52 18.36 -20.04
N ALA A 5 -10.81 17.44 -20.70
CA ALA A 5 -11.30 16.10 -21.01
C ALA A 5 -11.21 15.22 -19.75
N SER A 6 -12.37 14.96 -19.14
CA SER A 6 -12.53 14.03 -18.02
C SER A 6 -12.44 12.58 -18.53
N HIS A 7 -11.32 11.91 -18.27
CA HIS A 7 -11.19 10.47 -18.44
C HIS A 7 -12.04 9.75 -17.39
N ARG A 8 -13.27 9.34 -17.77
CA ARG A 8 -14.08 8.41 -16.98
C ARG A 8 -13.54 7.00 -17.20
N THR A 9 -13.03 6.39 -16.15
CA THR A 9 -12.79 4.94 -16.11
C THR A 9 -14.14 4.22 -16.20
N PRO A 10 -14.29 3.20 -17.06
CA PRO A 10 -15.54 2.45 -17.14
C PRO A 10 -15.70 1.60 -15.87
N ASP A 11 -16.82 1.85 -15.19
CA ASP A 11 -17.35 1.14 -14.03
C ASP A 11 -17.50 -0.37 -14.30
N GLN A 12 -16.49 -1.16 -13.91
CA GLN A 12 -16.45 -2.62 -14.11
C GLN A 12 -17.57 -3.36 -13.35
N SER A 13 -18.22 -2.74 -12.37
CA SER A 13 -19.35 -3.31 -11.62
C SER A 13 -20.58 -3.54 -12.51
N ARG A 14 -20.73 -2.75 -13.58
CA ARG A 14 -21.89 -2.85 -14.49
C ARG A 14 -21.74 -3.95 -15.53
N ALA A 15 -20.52 -4.35 -15.88
CA ALA A 15 -20.28 -5.42 -16.84
C ALA A 15 -20.62 -6.81 -16.26
N ALA A 16 -20.34 -7.04 -14.97
CA ALA A 16 -20.69 -8.30 -14.29
C ALA A 16 -22.21 -8.47 -14.11
N ALA A 17 -22.93 -7.38 -13.81
CA ALA A 17 -24.40 -7.41 -13.66
C ALA A 17 -25.13 -7.66 -14.99
N PHE A 18 -24.54 -7.27 -16.13
CA PHE A 18 -25.13 -7.50 -17.45
C PHE A 18 -25.01 -8.95 -17.91
N TRP A 19 -23.93 -9.64 -17.53
CA TRP A 19 -23.75 -11.06 -17.81
C TRP A 19 -24.68 -11.94 -16.98
N TYR A 20 -24.88 -11.64 -15.69
CA TYR A 20 -25.82 -12.40 -14.85
C TYR A 20 -27.28 -12.28 -15.31
N LYS A 21 -27.72 -11.10 -15.76
CA LYS A 21 -29.10 -10.93 -16.25
C LYS A 21 -29.39 -11.64 -17.57
N ARG A 22 -28.41 -11.77 -18.47
CA ARG A 22 -28.61 -12.46 -19.76
C ARG A 22 -28.52 -13.99 -19.65
N VAL A 23 -27.70 -14.52 -18.74
CA VAL A 23 -27.67 -15.97 -18.48
C VAL A 23 -28.95 -16.43 -17.76
N ALA A 24 -29.52 -15.60 -16.88
CA ALA A 24 -30.77 -15.93 -16.19
C ALA A 24 -32.02 -15.95 -17.11
N LEU A 25 -32.04 -15.18 -18.20
CA LEU A 25 -33.21 -15.12 -19.10
C LEU A 25 -33.22 -16.18 -20.21
N CYS A 26 -32.08 -16.81 -20.54
CA CYS A 26 -32.05 -17.85 -21.58
C CYS A 26 -32.25 -19.28 -21.07
N ALA A 27 -32.28 -19.49 -19.74
CA ALA A 27 -32.48 -20.82 -19.16
C ALA A 27 -33.96 -21.21 -18.97
N PHE A 28 -34.92 -20.31 -19.23
CA PHE A 28 -36.34 -20.53 -18.94
C PHE A 28 -37.22 -20.55 -20.19
N SER A 29 -36.75 -21.20 -21.27
CA SER A 29 -37.64 -21.74 -22.30
C SER A 29 -37.88 -23.22 -21.98
N ALA A 30 -38.73 -23.44 -20.98
CA ALA A 30 -39.24 -24.76 -20.65
C ALA A 30 -40.14 -25.22 -21.82
N ARG A 31 -39.53 -25.90 -22.81
CA ARG A 31 -40.27 -26.73 -23.76
C ARG A 31 -41.17 -27.67 -22.96
N ALA A 32 -42.41 -27.79 -23.42
CA ALA A 32 -43.44 -28.65 -22.86
C ALA A 32 -42.83 -29.98 -22.38
N ILE A 33 -42.94 -30.22 -21.07
CA ILE A 33 -42.50 -31.47 -20.44
C ILE A 33 -43.44 -32.54 -20.96
N ASP A 34 -42.97 -33.29 -21.96
CA ASP A 34 -43.57 -34.57 -22.31
C ASP A 34 -43.63 -35.41 -21.04
N ARG A 35 -44.82 -35.79 -20.59
CA ARG A 35 -45.06 -36.56 -19.37
C ARG A 35 -44.61 -38.02 -19.55
N ARG A 36 -43.33 -38.23 -19.86
CA ARG A 36 -42.65 -39.51 -19.75
C ARG A 36 -41.97 -39.51 -18.38
N GLY A 37 -42.24 -40.55 -17.58
CA GLY A 37 -41.68 -40.66 -16.23
C GLY A 37 -40.16 -40.52 -16.28
N PHE A 38 -39.62 -39.57 -15.52
CA PHE A 38 -38.18 -39.34 -15.43
C PHE A 38 -37.52 -40.60 -14.90
N THR A 39 -36.58 -41.16 -15.65
CA THR A 39 -35.96 -42.42 -15.24
C THR A 39 -34.92 -42.14 -14.15
N PHE A 40 -34.75 -43.07 -13.19
CA PHE A 40 -33.78 -42.93 -12.10
C PHE A 40 -32.34 -42.66 -12.62
N VAL A 41 -32.02 -43.19 -13.82
CA VAL A 41 -30.74 -42.99 -14.50
C VAL A 41 -30.54 -41.52 -14.91
N GLU A 42 -31.55 -40.86 -15.47
CA GLU A 42 -31.47 -39.44 -15.85
C GLU A 42 -31.26 -38.53 -14.63
N LEU A 43 -31.85 -38.90 -13.48
CA LEU A 43 -31.68 -38.17 -12.23
C LEU A 43 -30.28 -38.31 -11.66
N LEU A 44 -29.69 -39.50 -11.73
CA LEU A 44 -28.30 -39.71 -11.36
C LEU A 44 -27.33 -38.94 -12.26
N ILE A 45 -27.58 -38.92 -13.57
CA ILE A 45 -26.75 -38.17 -14.53
C ILE A 45 -26.85 -36.66 -14.25
N ALA A 46 -28.07 -36.14 -14.05
CA ALA A 46 -28.28 -34.72 -13.74
C ALA A 46 -27.64 -34.32 -12.40
N ALA A 47 -27.78 -35.15 -11.37
CA ALA A 47 -27.16 -34.91 -10.06
C ALA A 47 -25.63 -34.95 -10.14
N GLY A 48 -25.05 -35.87 -10.90
CA GLY A 48 -23.59 -35.95 -11.11
C GLY A 48 -23.05 -34.74 -11.88
N LEU A 49 -23.76 -34.27 -12.91
CA LEU A 49 -23.38 -33.04 -13.62
C LEU A 49 -23.49 -31.81 -12.72
N LEU A 50 -24.53 -31.74 -11.88
CA LEU A 50 -24.72 -30.62 -10.95
C LEU A 50 -23.60 -30.55 -9.90
N THR A 51 -23.24 -31.67 -9.28
CA THR A 51 -22.15 -31.70 -8.29
C THR A 51 -20.80 -31.34 -8.91
N LEU A 52 -20.54 -31.77 -10.15
CA LEU A 52 -19.35 -31.38 -10.90
C LEU A 52 -19.28 -29.88 -11.14
N ILE A 53 -20.39 -29.27 -11.59
CA ILE A 53 -20.45 -27.81 -11.82
C ILE A 53 -20.24 -27.05 -10.50
N ILE A 54 -20.90 -27.46 -9.42
CA ILE A 54 -20.74 -26.83 -8.09
C ILE A 54 -19.30 -26.97 -7.59
N GLY A 55 -18.66 -28.13 -7.81
CA GLY A 55 -17.26 -28.35 -7.43
C GLY A 55 -16.31 -27.38 -8.14
N ILE A 56 -16.47 -27.21 -9.45
CA ILE A 56 -15.65 -26.28 -10.25
C ILE A 56 -15.86 -24.83 -9.80
N VAL A 57 -17.12 -24.41 -9.63
CA VAL A 57 -17.45 -23.04 -9.19
C VAL A 57 -16.96 -22.78 -7.76
N GLY A 58 -17.09 -23.78 -6.87
CA GLY A 58 -16.61 -23.70 -5.50
C GLY A 58 -15.11 -23.51 -5.41
N GLN A 59 -14.34 -24.30 -6.18
CA GLN A 59 -12.88 -24.17 -6.24
C GLN A 59 -12.46 -22.81 -6.79
N TRP A 60 -13.14 -22.31 -7.82
CA TRP A 60 -12.87 -20.99 -8.36
C TRP A 60 -13.13 -19.89 -7.33
N PHE A 61 -14.27 -19.94 -6.63
CA PHE A 61 -14.59 -18.95 -5.61
C PHE A 61 -13.58 -18.94 -4.45
N TYR A 62 -13.15 -20.13 -4.01
CA TYR A 62 -12.11 -20.27 -2.98
C TYR A 62 -10.77 -19.65 -3.42
N SER A 63 -10.35 -19.97 -4.65
CA SER A 63 -9.15 -19.39 -5.26
C SER A 63 -9.24 -17.86 -5.37
N GLN A 64 -10.38 -17.34 -5.83
CA GLN A 64 -10.63 -15.90 -5.97
C GLN A 64 -10.53 -15.17 -4.63
N ARG A 65 -11.05 -15.75 -3.55
CA ARG A 65 -10.95 -15.17 -2.20
C ARG A 65 -9.49 -15.03 -1.75
N GLN A 66 -8.68 -16.08 -1.94
CA GLN A 66 -7.26 -16.03 -1.59
C GLN A 66 -6.50 -14.95 -2.37
N TYR A 67 -6.83 -14.77 -3.66
CA TYR A 67 -6.24 -13.70 -4.46
C TYR A 67 -6.63 -12.31 -3.95
N GLN A 68 -7.90 -12.11 -3.59
CA GLN A 68 -8.36 -10.83 -3.04
C GLN A 68 -7.68 -10.51 -1.71
N ASP A 69 -7.58 -11.48 -0.79
CA ASP A 69 -6.92 -11.29 0.50
C ASP A 69 -5.45 -10.86 0.32
N ARG A 70 -4.76 -11.49 -0.65
CA ARG A 70 -3.37 -11.11 -0.97
C ARG A 70 -3.27 -9.71 -1.55
N ILE A 71 -4.17 -9.33 -2.46
CA ILE A 71 -4.17 -8.00 -3.07
C ILE A 71 -4.46 -6.93 -2.01
N THR A 72 -5.44 -7.15 -1.15
CA THR A 72 -5.79 -6.21 -0.07
C THR A 72 -4.60 -6.01 0.87
N ARG A 73 -3.94 -7.09 1.30
CA ARG A 73 -2.73 -6.99 2.13
C ARG A 73 -1.62 -6.16 1.47
N LEU A 74 -1.35 -6.40 0.18
CA LEU A 74 -0.33 -5.64 -0.55
C LEU A 74 -0.70 -4.16 -0.65
N ASN A 75 -1.99 -3.86 -0.86
CA ASN A 75 -2.49 -2.49 -0.93
C ASN A 75 -2.36 -1.77 0.42
N ASP A 76 -2.70 -2.44 1.52
CA ASP A 76 -2.57 -1.90 2.88
C ASP A 76 -1.11 -1.56 3.21
N ILE A 77 -0.18 -2.43 2.79
CA ILE A 77 1.27 -2.18 2.96
C ILE A 77 1.71 -0.98 2.13
N GLN A 78 1.30 -0.89 0.85
CA GLN A 78 1.65 0.25 0.00
C GLN A 78 1.12 1.57 0.56
N GLU A 79 -0.13 1.60 1.03
CA GLU A 79 -0.72 2.80 1.60
C GLU A 79 0.00 3.22 2.89
N ASN A 80 0.35 2.27 3.75
CA ASN A 80 1.10 2.55 4.97
C ASN A 80 2.52 3.07 4.68
N LEU A 81 3.22 2.50 3.69
CA LEU A 81 4.50 3.02 3.21
C LEU A 81 4.36 4.46 2.68
N ARG A 82 3.32 4.72 1.89
CA ARG A 82 3.04 6.05 1.33
C ARG A 82 2.71 7.07 2.42
N GLN A 83 1.90 6.69 3.40
CA GLN A 83 1.51 7.54 4.52
C GLN A 83 2.70 7.88 5.42
N ALA A 84 3.52 6.89 5.78
CA ALA A 84 4.74 7.10 6.55
C ALA A 84 5.69 8.05 5.81
N THR A 85 5.92 7.82 4.51
CA THR A 85 6.80 8.64 3.68
C THR A 85 6.27 10.06 3.55
N PHE A 86 4.97 10.23 3.30
CA PHE A 86 4.34 11.55 3.24
C PHE A 86 4.51 12.35 4.53
N ASN A 87 4.35 11.70 5.69
CA ASN A 87 4.52 12.36 6.99
C ASN A 87 5.97 12.83 7.20
N ILE A 88 6.95 11.97 6.89
CA ILE A 88 8.37 12.33 6.97
C ILE A 88 8.68 13.46 5.98
N ALA A 89 8.22 13.35 4.73
CA ALA A 89 8.46 14.33 3.68
C ALA A 89 7.87 15.70 4.01
N LYS A 90 6.65 15.73 4.57
CA LYS A 90 6.01 16.96 5.02
C LYS A 90 6.85 17.67 6.08
N GLU A 91 7.36 16.93 7.07
CA GLU A 91 8.18 17.55 8.12
C GLU A 91 9.56 17.95 7.60
N LEU A 92 10.19 17.16 6.73
CA LEU A 92 11.46 17.50 6.09
C LEU A 92 11.40 18.76 5.24
N LYS A 93 10.28 18.99 4.52
CA LYS A 93 10.08 20.23 3.77
C LYS A 93 10.11 21.48 4.66
N THR A 94 9.71 21.34 5.93
CA THR A 94 9.79 22.41 6.94
C THR A 94 11.13 22.45 7.68
N GLY A 95 12.01 21.49 7.41
CA GLY A 95 13.35 21.43 8.00
C GLY A 95 14.24 22.56 7.48
N ARG A 96 15.13 23.05 8.35
CA ARG A 96 16.16 24.03 8.01
C ARG A 96 17.48 23.36 7.63
N GLN A 97 17.90 22.37 8.42
CA GLN A 97 19.20 21.74 8.27
C GLN A 97 19.17 20.29 8.72
N VAL A 98 19.75 19.40 7.92
CA VAL A 98 20.03 18.01 8.30
C VAL A 98 21.28 17.98 9.18
N ILE A 99 21.16 17.37 10.35
CA ILE A 99 22.28 17.15 11.29
C ILE A 99 22.96 15.82 10.98
N TRP A 100 22.17 14.79 10.65
CA TRP A 100 22.61 13.42 10.39
C TRP A 100 21.62 12.72 9.43
N PRO A 101 22.06 11.89 8.47
CA PRO A 101 23.45 11.63 8.09
C PRO A 101 24.14 12.88 7.53
N ARG A 102 25.48 12.92 7.53
CA ARG A 102 26.25 13.99 6.86
C ARG A 102 26.96 13.42 5.65
N ILE A 103 27.02 14.18 4.57
CA ILE A 103 27.89 13.87 3.44
C ILE A 103 29.34 13.77 3.91
N ASN A 104 30.06 12.83 3.31
CA ASN A 104 31.47 12.60 3.58
C ASN A 104 32.33 13.75 3.02
N ALA A 105 33.59 13.87 3.48
CA ALA A 105 34.49 14.93 3.02
C ALA A 105 34.79 14.88 1.51
N ASP A 106 34.62 13.71 0.89
CA ASP A 106 34.78 13.45 -0.54
C ASP A 106 33.52 13.74 -1.38
N LEU A 107 32.49 14.37 -0.78
CA LEU A 107 31.18 14.64 -1.38
C LEU A 107 30.39 13.38 -1.77
N SER A 108 30.77 12.19 -1.28
CA SER A 108 30.01 10.97 -1.55
C SER A 108 28.68 10.94 -0.77
N PRO A 109 27.59 10.45 -1.39
CA PRO A 109 26.32 10.27 -0.70
C PRO A 109 26.49 9.33 0.50
N ARG A 110 25.87 9.69 1.63
CA ARG A 110 25.86 8.85 2.82
C ARG A 110 24.45 8.39 3.14
N SER A 111 24.34 7.09 3.40
CA SER A 111 23.10 6.43 3.78
C SER A 111 23.12 6.00 5.24
N ASP A 112 22.02 6.19 5.95
CA ASP A 112 21.84 5.68 7.32
C ASP A 112 20.36 5.35 7.61
N THR A 113 20.12 4.56 8.66
CA THR A 113 18.78 4.18 9.16
C THR A 113 18.13 5.24 10.05
N VAL A 114 18.90 6.28 10.40
CA VAL A 114 18.48 7.37 11.27
C VAL A 114 18.64 8.71 10.53
N LEU A 115 17.62 9.54 10.62
CA LEU A 115 17.62 10.90 10.10
C LEU A 115 17.36 11.87 11.25
N VAL A 116 18.26 12.83 11.42
CA VAL A 116 18.15 13.88 12.43
C VAL A 116 18.26 15.24 11.74
N PHE A 117 17.28 16.11 11.96
CA PHE A 117 17.25 17.44 11.36
C PHE A 117 16.63 18.47 12.31
N LYS A 118 16.88 19.75 12.03
CA LYS A 118 16.24 20.86 12.74
C LYS A 118 14.98 21.29 12.00
N ASN A 119 13.85 21.31 12.71
CA ASN A 119 12.62 21.92 12.24
C ASN A 119 12.77 23.46 12.20
N PHE A 120 11.91 24.15 11.44
CA PHE A 120 11.74 25.60 11.48
C PHE A 120 11.66 26.22 12.89
N ARG A 121 11.03 25.55 13.86
CA ARG A 121 10.96 26.04 15.26
C ARG A 121 12.28 25.89 16.03
N GLY A 122 13.33 25.33 15.43
CA GLY A 122 14.60 25.05 16.07
C GLY A 122 14.64 23.77 16.91
N ALA A 123 13.52 23.04 17.04
CA ALA A 123 13.50 21.72 17.65
C ALA A 123 14.22 20.69 16.77
N ILE A 124 14.91 19.74 17.39
CA ILE A 124 15.59 18.65 16.69
C ILE A 124 14.60 17.48 16.59
N VAL A 125 14.39 17.01 15.37
CA VAL A 125 13.51 15.87 15.08
C VAL A 125 14.36 14.72 14.58
N ALA A 126 14.15 13.54 15.16
CA ALA A 126 14.82 12.31 14.80
C ALA A 126 13.80 11.28 14.32
N TYR A 127 14.03 10.72 13.13
CA TYR A 127 13.34 9.55 12.62
C TYR A 127 14.29 8.37 12.63
N TYR A 128 13.78 7.23 13.08
CA TYR A 128 14.55 5.99 13.11
C TYR A 128 13.63 4.77 12.97
N HIS A 129 14.23 3.66 12.53
CA HIS A 129 13.57 2.38 12.41
C HIS A 129 13.83 1.50 13.63
N ARG A 130 12.81 0.78 14.09
CA ARG A 130 12.92 -0.27 15.11
C ARG A 130 12.72 -1.64 14.45
N PRO A 131 13.80 -2.38 14.16
CA PRO A 131 13.71 -3.68 13.49
C PRO A 131 12.85 -4.70 14.24
N ALA A 132 12.96 -4.76 15.57
CA ALA A 132 12.24 -5.74 16.40
C ALA A 132 10.71 -5.61 16.33
N ARG A 133 10.19 -4.41 16.05
CA ARG A 133 8.74 -4.16 15.93
C ARG A 133 8.31 -3.85 14.50
N GLN A 134 9.25 -3.71 13.56
CA GLN A 134 9.00 -3.27 12.19
C GLN A 134 8.25 -1.93 12.15
N GLU A 135 8.65 -0.97 12.98
CA GLU A 135 8.00 0.33 13.10
C GLU A 135 8.97 1.48 12.84
N ILE A 136 8.44 2.55 12.25
CA ILE A 136 9.13 3.84 12.18
C ILE A 136 8.66 4.68 13.36
N ARG A 137 9.63 5.23 14.10
CA ARG A 137 9.37 6.11 15.23
C ARG A 137 9.91 7.51 14.97
N ARG A 138 9.24 8.47 15.57
CA ARG A 138 9.60 9.88 15.57
C ARG A 138 9.90 10.28 17.02
N CYS A 139 10.99 11.00 17.20
CA CYS A 139 11.42 11.54 18.47
C CYS A 139 11.71 13.03 18.31
N VAL A 140 11.25 13.83 19.26
CA VAL A 140 11.52 15.27 19.32
C VAL A 140 12.44 15.54 20.49
N ILE A 141 13.59 16.13 20.18
CA ILE A 141 14.58 16.57 21.15
C ILE A 141 14.41 18.10 21.30
N PRO A 142 13.99 18.59 22.48
CA PRO A 142 13.81 20.02 22.71
C PRO A 142 15.16 20.74 22.65
N ASN A 143 15.15 22.00 22.20
CA ASN A 143 16.36 22.82 22.05
C ASN A 143 16.77 23.49 23.40
N GLY A 144 16.78 22.71 24.48
CA GLY A 144 17.00 23.16 25.85
C GLY A 144 17.04 21.99 26.84
N PRO A 145 17.02 22.23 28.17
CA PRO A 145 17.01 21.15 29.15
C PRO A 145 15.70 20.35 29.01
N GLY A 146 15.84 19.05 28.73
CA GLY A 146 14.72 18.14 28.59
C GLY A 146 15.15 16.81 27.99
N SER A 147 14.45 15.74 28.34
CA SER A 147 14.69 14.42 27.74
C SER A 147 14.06 14.34 26.34
N PRO A 148 14.64 13.54 25.43
CA PRO A 148 14.00 13.21 24.16
C PRO A 148 12.59 12.64 24.38
N VAL A 149 11.60 13.16 23.68
CA VAL A 149 10.21 12.69 23.76
C VAL A 149 9.88 11.92 22.49
N GLU A 150 9.59 10.63 22.64
CA GLU A 150 9.15 9.77 21.55
C GLU A 150 7.62 9.85 21.39
N ASP A 151 7.15 9.89 20.14
CA ASP A 151 5.72 9.86 19.86
C ASP A 151 5.10 8.51 20.27
N ALA A 152 3.96 8.57 20.96
CA ALA A 152 3.27 7.38 21.47
C ALA A 152 2.87 6.40 20.35
N ALA A 153 2.37 6.95 19.24
CA ALA A 153 2.01 6.18 18.05
C ALA A 153 3.19 6.08 17.07
N PRO A 154 3.46 4.91 16.49
CA PRO A 154 4.42 4.79 15.39
C PRO A 154 3.91 5.50 14.15
N LEU A 155 4.84 6.01 13.33
CA LEU A 155 4.52 6.70 12.09
C LEU A 155 4.07 5.73 10.98
N GLY A 156 4.57 4.49 11.04
CA GLY A 156 4.22 3.39 10.17
C GLY A 156 4.58 2.06 10.83
N LYS A 157 3.83 1.01 10.50
CA LYS A 157 3.98 -0.37 11.03
C LYS A 157 4.25 -1.36 9.91
N GLY A 158 4.82 -2.53 10.19
CA GLY A 158 5.10 -3.56 9.18
C GLY A 158 6.17 -3.14 8.16
N ILE A 159 7.05 -2.22 8.54
CA ILE A 159 8.13 -1.71 7.68
C ILE A 159 9.40 -2.50 8.02
N ALA A 160 9.94 -3.22 7.03
CA ALA A 160 11.10 -4.09 7.20
C ALA A 160 12.41 -3.30 7.27
N SER A 161 12.55 -2.25 6.47
CA SER A 161 13.72 -1.36 6.52
C SER A 161 13.37 0.07 6.14
N LEU A 162 14.17 1.01 6.65
CA LEU A 162 14.15 2.43 6.30
C LEU A 162 15.60 2.90 6.18
N THR A 163 15.91 3.54 5.05
CA THR A 163 17.21 4.12 4.79
C THR A 163 17.03 5.55 4.28
N PHE A 164 17.82 6.45 4.82
CA PHE A 164 17.91 7.85 4.42
C PHE A 164 19.25 8.10 3.76
N THR A 165 19.24 8.64 2.55
CA THR A 165 20.46 8.97 1.81
C THR A 165 20.52 10.47 1.57
N ILE A 166 21.58 11.11 2.04
CA ILE A 166 21.81 12.53 1.75
C ILE A 166 22.53 12.66 0.42
N MET A 167 21.99 13.50 -0.46
CA MET A 167 22.50 13.76 -1.80
C MET A 167 22.72 15.26 -2.01
N GLY A 168 23.69 15.59 -2.86
CA GLY A 168 23.97 16.96 -3.29
C GLY A 168 24.90 17.72 -2.34
N PRO A 169 25.75 18.63 -2.84
CA PRO A 169 26.79 19.29 -2.05
C PRO A 169 26.27 20.16 -0.90
N ASP A 170 24.98 20.52 -0.92
CA ASP A 170 24.33 21.38 0.06
C ASP A 170 23.79 20.62 1.29
N ASN A 171 23.85 19.28 1.32
CA ASN A 171 23.19 18.43 2.33
C ASN A 171 21.67 18.71 2.47
N LYS A 172 21.02 19.25 1.41
CA LYS A 172 19.60 19.64 1.46
C LYS A 172 18.67 18.62 0.81
N THR A 173 19.17 17.62 0.11
CA THR A 173 18.32 16.60 -0.53
C THR A 173 18.44 15.28 0.23
N VAL A 174 17.31 14.79 0.72
CA VAL A 174 17.20 13.52 1.44
C VAL A 174 16.37 12.56 0.59
N SER A 175 16.99 11.48 0.14
CA SER A 175 16.29 10.32 -0.42
C SER A 175 15.85 9.39 0.70
N LEU A 176 14.64 8.85 0.59
CA LEU A 176 14.03 7.92 1.51
C LEU A 176 13.80 6.61 0.77
N HIS A 177 14.25 5.51 1.36
CA HIS A 177 13.99 4.16 0.88
C HIS A 177 13.34 3.33 1.98
N LEU A 178 12.09 2.91 1.75
CA LEU A 178 11.36 2.05 2.64
C LEU A 178 11.09 0.71 1.97
N THR A 179 11.15 -0.37 2.76
CA THR A 179 10.82 -1.71 2.26
C THR A 179 9.88 -2.45 3.21
N ALA A 180 8.95 -3.23 2.65
CA ALA A 180 8.04 -4.10 3.39
C ALA A 180 7.55 -5.24 2.49
N GLU A 181 7.67 -6.50 2.92
CA GLU A 181 7.15 -7.69 2.21
C GLU A 181 7.50 -7.76 0.71
N GLY A 182 8.71 -7.33 0.33
CA GLY A 182 9.18 -7.30 -1.06
C GLY A 182 8.70 -6.09 -1.88
N LEU A 183 7.89 -5.21 -1.28
CA LEU A 183 7.57 -3.90 -1.84
C LEU A 183 8.66 -2.89 -1.46
N HIS A 184 9.02 -2.04 -2.42
CA HIS A 184 9.98 -0.97 -2.25
C HIS A 184 9.28 0.36 -2.53
N HIS A 185 9.49 1.33 -1.66
CA HIS A 185 9.02 2.71 -1.84
C HIS A 185 10.22 3.65 -1.78
N LEU A 186 10.32 4.53 -2.77
CA LEU A 186 11.40 5.49 -2.93
C LEU A 186 10.80 6.87 -3.09
N ASP A 187 11.30 7.84 -2.32
CA ASP A 187 10.93 9.25 -2.43
C ASP A 187 12.15 10.13 -2.16
N ALA A 188 12.15 11.37 -2.64
CA ALA A 188 13.22 12.31 -2.41
C ALA A 188 12.67 13.69 -2.06
N VAL A 189 13.21 14.27 -0.99
CA VAL A 189 12.72 15.52 -0.43
C VAL A 189 13.87 16.49 -0.29
N ARG A 190 13.67 17.69 -0.85
CA ARG A 190 14.59 18.81 -0.66
C ARG A 190 14.10 19.70 0.48
N LEU A 191 14.99 20.09 1.38
CA LEU A 191 14.74 21.11 2.39
C LEU A 191 14.57 22.47 1.68
N VAL A 192 13.44 23.14 1.89
CA VAL A 192 13.06 24.36 1.16
C VAL A 192 13.41 25.63 1.94
N ASN A 193 13.57 25.53 3.26
CA ASN A 193 13.72 26.70 4.12
C ASN A 193 15.19 27.13 4.25
N GLU A 194 15.47 28.38 3.87
CA GLU A 194 16.73 29.11 4.10
C GLU A 194 16.55 30.16 5.19
#